data_AF-V6CKE5-F1
#
_entry.id   AF-V6CKE5-F1
#
_cell.length_a   1.000
_cell.length_b   1.000
_cell.length_c   1.000
_cell.angle_alpha   90.00
_cell.angle_beta   90.00
_cell.angle_gamma   90.00
#
_symmetry.space_group_name_H-M   'P 1'
#
loop_
_entity.id
_entity.type
_entity.pdbx_description
1 polymer ?
#
loop_
_entity_poly.entity_id
_entity_poly.type
_entity_poly.pdbx_seq_one_letter_code
_entity_poly.pdbx_strand_id
1 'polypeptide(L)'
;MAVCRSWELWESIRQEPSISCFSERDYAWRLPPGFSAHKVLQAGKLFEGEQVMGSFFKHTAREKRYEPISPTALKYIFHVGLSKGEAYSMENDIYDYYNVTIVAKSFVREQIRRMMSCLVNYSYDRIPLTTIEWLLSNPISSNFFDLGIPVAPPQGLFLTDVVYDPRMFTNPEPYFLHSWDYD
;
A
#
# COMPACT_ATOMS: atom_id res chain seq x y z
N MET A 1 -0.25 -8.83 -4.36
CA MET A 1 0.86 -9.56 -3.71
C MET A 1 0.84 -10.99 -4.21
N ALA A 2 2.01 -11.60 -4.40
CA ALA A 2 2.14 -13.00 -4.84
C ALA A 2 2.89 -13.78 -3.77
N VAL A 3 2.17 -14.60 -2.99
CA VAL A 3 2.71 -15.37 -1.87
C VAL A 3 3.05 -16.76 -2.37
N CYS A 4 4.29 -17.21 -2.22
CA CYS A 4 4.68 -18.54 -2.65
C CYS A 4 3.99 -19.62 -1.79
N ARG A 5 3.51 -20.69 -2.43
CA ARG A 5 2.70 -21.72 -1.76
C ARG A 5 3.50 -22.60 -0.79
N SER A 6 4.76 -22.90 -1.08
CA SER A 6 5.59 -23.77 -0.24
C SER A 6 7.05 -23.34 -0.20
N TRP A 7 7.77 -23.79 0.83
CA TRP A 7 9.18 -23.43 1.02
C TRP A 7 10.07 -24.11 -0.01
N GLU A 8 9.71 -25.32 -0.45
CA GLU A 8 10.38 -26.03 -1.54
C GLU A 8 10.31 -25.23 -2.84
N LEU A 9 9.12 -24.73 -3.19
CA LEU A 9 8.93 -23.87 -4.35
C LEU A 9 9.73 -22.57 -4.20
N TRP A 10 9.69 -21.94 -3.03
CA TRP A 10 10.41 -20.69 -2.77
C TRP A 10 11.92 -20.84 -2.95
N GLU A 11 12.52 -21.93 -2.48
CA GLU A 11 13.95 -22.18 -2.67
C GLU A 11 14.28 -22.56 -4.12
N SER A 12 13.42 -23.34 -4.78
CA SER A 12 13.58 -23.70 -6.20
C SER A 12 13.59 -22.46 -7.10
N ILE A 13 12.61 -21.56 -6.97
CA ILE A 13 12.51 -20.35 -7.82
C ILE A 13 13.64 -19.34 -7.57
N ARG A 14 14.31 -19.42 -6.42
CA ARG A 14 15.48 -18.58 -6.11
C ARG A 14 16.73 -19.06 -6.83
N GLN A 15 16.82 -20.36 -7.10
CA GLN A 15 17.91 -20.96 -7.87
C GLN A 15 17.64 -20.86 -9.37
N GLU A 16 16.44 -21.29 -9.79
CA GLU A 16 16.01 -21.35 -11.19
C GLU A 16 14.63 -20.70 -11.35
N PRO A 17 14.56 -19.38 -11.54
CA PRO A 17 13.29 -18.67 -11.68
C PRO A 17 12.58 -19.05 -12.98
N SER A 18 11.30 -19.43 -12.87
CA SER A 18 10.43 -19.71 -14.01
C SER A 18 9.98 -18.43 -14.73
N ILE A 19 9.42 -18.58 -15.94
CA ILE A 19 8.81 -17.48 -16.71
C ILE A 19 7.74 -16.75 -15.89
N SER A 20 6.91 -17.49 -15.13
CA SER A 20 5.89 -16.91 -14.26
C SER A 20 6.52 -15.97 -13.22
N CYS A 21 7.68 -16.31 -12.66
CA CYS A 21 8.39 -15.45 -11.71
C CYS A 21 8.84 -14.12 -12.32
N PHE A 22 9.24 -14.13 -13.59
CA PHE A 22 9.57 -12.90 -14.33
C PHE A 22 8.32 -12.09 -14.66
N SER A 23 7.24 -12.76 -15.05
CA SER A 23 5.98 -12.10 -15.40
C SER A 23 5.36 -11.32 -14.24
N GLU A 24 5.58 -11.77 -12.99
CA GLU A 24 5.06 -11.13 -11.78
C GLU A 24 6.02 -10.10 -11.17
N ARG A 25 7.28 -10.07 -11.60
CA ARG A 25 8.35 -9.31 -10.95
C ARG A 25 8.01 -7.83 -10.80
N ASP A 26 7.40 -7.27 -11.83
CA ASP A 26 7.13 -5.84 -11.96
C ASP A 26 5.65 -5.50 -11.66
N TYR A 27 4.84 -6.48 -11.26
CA TYR A 27 3.40 -6.31 -10.98
C TYR A 27 2.97 -6.78 -9.58
N ALA A 28 3.83 -7.52 -8.86
CA ALA A 28 3.49 -7.99 -7.54
C ALA A 28 4.69 -7.92 -6.57
N TRP A 29 4.38 -7.65 -5.31
CA TRP A 29 5.31 -7.98 -4.24
C TRP A 29 5.31 -9.49 -4.03
N ARG A 30 6.39 -10.14 -4.48
CA ARG A 30 6.65 -11.57 -4.25
C ARG A 30 7.08 -11.80 -2.81
N LEU A 31 6.41 -12.72 -2.15
CA LEU A 31 6.55 -13.00 -0.73
C LEU A 31 6.78 -14.51 -0.50
N PRO A 32 7.57 -14.89 0.52
CA PRO A 32 7.76 -16.30 0.87
C PRO A 32 6.47 -16.93 1.45
N PRO A 33 6.41 -18.25 1.61
CA PRO A 33 5.32 -18.91 2.30
C PRO A 33 5.20 -18.48 3.77
N GLY A 34 4.02 -18.62 4.35
CA GLY A 34 3.73 -18.27 5.76
C GLY A 34 2.98 -16.96 5.96
N PHE A 35 2.55 -16.30 4.89
CA PHE A 35 1.73 -15.09 4.97
C PHE A 35 0.36 -15.39 5.60
N SER A 36 0.00 -14.67 6.67
CA SER A 36 -1.33 -14.79 7.28
C SER A 36 -2.29 -13.70 6.82
N ALA A 37 -3.26 -14.08 5.98
CA ALA A 37 -4.35 -13.19 5.51
C ALA A 37 -5.18 -12.61 6.66
N HIS A 38 -5.48 -13.43 7.68
CA HIS A 38 -6.25 -13.02 8.86
C HIS A 38 -5.55 -11.88 9.61
N LYS A 39 -4.23 -11.98 9.82
CA LYS A 39 -3.45 -10.94 10.50
C LYS A 39 -3.44 -9.62 9.73
N VAL A 40 -3.40 -9.68 8.40
CA VAL A 40 -3.51 -8.47 7.57
C VAL A 40 -4.87 -7.80 7.74
N LEU A 41 -5.97 -8.57 7.72
CA LEU A 41 -7.31 -8.03 7.97
C LEU A 41 -7.41 -7.39 9.36
N GLN A 42 -6.91 -8.09 10.40
CA GLN A 42 -6.91 -7.58 11.78
C GLN A 42 -6.13 -6.28 11.92
N ALA A 43 -4.88 -6.23 11.44
CA ALA A 43 -4.06 -5.02 11.51
C ALA A 43 -4.57 -3.91 10.58
N GLY A 44 -5.19 -4.26 9.45
CA GLY A 44 -5.82 -3.31 8.54
C GLY A 44 -6.88 -2.45 9.22
N LYS A 45 -7.66 -3.05 10.13
CA LYS A 45 -8.68 -2.34 10.91
C LYS A 45 -8.14 -1.22 11.80
N LEU A 46 -6.90 -1.31 12.27
CA LEU A 46 -6.29 -0.25 13.06
C LEU A 46 -6.07 1.04 12.26
N PHE A 47 -5.99 0.94 10.94
CA PHE A 47 -5.78 2.09 10.07
C PHE A 47 -7.07 2.79 9.64
N GLU A 48 -8.22 2.13 9.74
CA GLU A 48 -9.51 2.72 9.35
C GLU A 48 -9.89 3.89 10.27
N GLY A 49 -10.58 4.89 9.71
CA GLY A 49 -10.97 6.12 10.41
C GLY A 49 -9.96 7.25 10.30
N GLU A 50 -10.08 8.21 11.23
CA GLU A 50 -9.19 9.37 11.31
C GLU A 50 -7.86 8.98 11.97
N GLN A 51 -6.75 9.25 11.28
CA GLN A 51 -5.42 8.88 11.72
C GLN A 51 -4.40 9.98 11.41
N VAL A 52 -3.44 10.18 12.31
CA VAL A 52 -2.27 11.04 12.05
C VAL A 52 -1.16 10.18 11.45
N MET A 53 -1.01 10.20 10.13
CA MET A 53 -0.13 9.33 9.36
C MET A 53 1.35 9.77 9.38
N GLY A 54 1.78 10.46 10.44
CA GLY A 54 3.10 11.08 10.52
C GLY A 54 4.24 10.07 10.43
N SER A 55 4.15 8.93 11.13
CA SER A 55 5.15 7.86 11.01
C SER A 55 5.13 7.13 9.69
N PHE A 56 4.01 7.18 8.96
CA PHE A 56 3.88 6.63 7.62
C PHE A 56 4.20 7.66 6.53
N PHE A 57 4.60 8.88 6.91
CA PHE A 57 4.97 9.93 5.96
C PHE A 57 6.49 9.94 5.73
N LYS A 58 6.93 9.66 4.50
CA LYS A 58 8.29 10.03 4.09
C LYS A 58 8.40 11.55 4.00
N HIS A 59 8.83 12.14 5.12
CA HIS A 59 9.06 13.56 5.25
C HIS A 59 10.40 13.80 5.92
N THR A 60 11.44 13.87 5.09
CA THR A 60 12.84 14.05 5.52
C THR A 60 13.08 15.47 6.02
N ALA A 61 14.09 15.65 6.88
CA ALA A 61 14.49 16.98 7.34
C ALA A 61 14.88 17.92 6.18
N ARG A 62 15.35 17.36 5.05
CA ARG A 62 15.62 18.13 3.83
C ARG A 62 14.33 18.68 3.24
N GLU A 63 13.32 17.84 3.03
CA GLU A 63 12.02 18.26 2.46
C GLU A 63 11.34 19.32 3.33
N LYS A 64 11.35 19.11 4.67
CA LYS A 64 10.81 20.08 5.65
C LYS A 64 11.38 21.49 5.50
N ARG A 65 12.64 21.64 5.06
CA ARG A 65 13.28 22.96 4.89
C ARG A 65 12.85 23.70 3.63
N TYR A 66 12.41 22.97 2.60
CA TYR A 66 12.03 23.55 1.31
C TYR A 66 10.51 23.69 1.14
N GLU A 67 9.72 23.11 2.04
CA GLU A 67 8.27 23.21 2.03
C GLU A 67 7.79 24.49 2.74
N PRO A 68 7.19 25.46 2.03
CA PRO A 68 6.62 26.65 2.67
C PRO A 68 5.38 26.32 3.53
N ILE A 69 4.67 25.25 3.18
CA ILE A 69 3.50 24.73 3.91
C ILE A 69 3.64 23.22 3.98
N SER A 70 3.73 22.67 5.19
CA SER A 70 3.79 21.22 5.36
C SER A 70 2.43 20.58 5.08
N PRO A 71 2.37 19.50 4.28
CA PRO A 71 1.17 18.71 4.10
C PRO A 71 0.65 18.20 5.44
N THR A 72 -0.67 18.29 5.65
CA THR A 72 -1.29 17.68 6.83
C THR A 72 -1.12 16.16 6.79
N ALA A 73 -0.59 15.59 7.87
CA ALA A 73 -0.52 14.14 8.05
C ALA A 73 -1.86 13.55 8.55
N LEU A 74 -2.84 14.38 8.92
CA LEU A 74 -4.18 13.92 9.26
C LEU A 74 -4.85 13.38 7.99
N LYS A 75 -5.30 12.12 8.06
CA LYS A 75 -5.90 11.40 6.94
C LYS A 75 -7.07 10.58 7.46
N TYR A 76 -8.11 10.48 6.64
CA TYR A 76 -9.25 9.61 6.92
C TYR A 76 -9.21 8.44 5.95
N ILE A 77 -8.99 7.24 6.48
CA ILE A 77 -8.97 6.00 5.71
C ILE A 77 -10.36 5.37 5.80
N PHE A 78 -11.03 5.27 4.66
CA PHE A 78 -12.37 4.70 4.57
C PHE A 78 -12.35 3.18 4.71
N HIS A 79 -11.35 2.53 4.13
CA HIS A 79 -11.29 1.07 4.09
C HIS A 79 -9.87 0.54 3.94
N VAL A 80 -9.58 -0.55 4.64
CA VAL A 80 -8.46 -1.44 4.36
C VAL A 80 -9.00 -2.87 4.22
N GLY A 81 -8.97 -3.40 3.00
CA GLY A 81 -9.53 -4.69 2.63
C GLY A 81 -8.50 -5.66 2.09
N LEU A 82 -8.82 -6.95 2.15
CA LEU A 82 -8.06 -8.03 1.52
C LEU A 82 -9.02 -8.89 0.69
N SER A 83 -8.69 -9.13 -0.57
CA SER A 83 -9.40 -10.06 -1.44
C SER A 83 -8.44 -11.04 -2.10
N LYS A 84 -9.00 -12.12 -2.65
CA LYS A 84 -8.25 -12.99 -3.57
C LYS A 84 -7.81 -12.16 -4.77
N GLY A 85 -6.54 -12.29 -5.14
CA GLY A 85 -5.98 -11.74 -6.37
C GLY A 85 -5.83 -12.81 -7.43
N GLU A 86 -5.25 -12.41 -8.56
CA GLU A 86 -5.00 -13.29 -9.71
C GLU A 86 -3.62 -13.00 -10.29
N ALA A 87 -3.10 -13.94 -11.06
CA ALA A 87 -1.86 -13.74 -11.80
C ALA A 87 -2.03 -12.61 -12.81
N TYR A 88 -1.02 -11.75 -12.96
CA TYR A 88 -1.11 -10.62 -13.88
C TYR A 88 -1.08 -11.06 -15.34
N SER A 89 -0.26 -12.06 -15.66
CA SER A 89 0.00 -12.48 -17.05
C SER A 89 -0.32 -13.94 -17.29
N MET A 90 0.20 -14.84 -16.44
CA MET A 90 0.11 -16.28 -16.65
C MET A 90 -0.32 -16.99 -15.38
N GLU A 91 -1.38 -17.79 -15.49
CA GLU A 91 -1.75 -18.73 -14.44
C GLU A 91 -0.56 -19.64 -14.11
N ASN A 92 -0.41 -19.91 -12.82
CA ASN A 92 0.66 -20.76 -12.31
C ASN A 92 0.24 -21.37 -10.98
N ASP A 93 0.96 -22.41 -10.60
CA ASP A 93 0.80 -23.14 -9.35
C ASP A 93 1.82 -22.73 -8.27
N ILE A 94 2.58 -21.65 -8.51
CA ILE A 94 3.67 -21.19 -7.65
C ILE A 94 3.16 -20.26 -6.55
N TYR A 95 2.24 -19.35 -6.90
CA TYR A 95 1.78 -18.29 -6.01
C TYR A 95 0.29 -18.37 -5.69
N ASP A 96 -0.04 -18.00 -4.46
CA ASP A 96 -1.36 -17.54 -4.06
C ASP A 96 -1.38 -16.02 -4.09
N TYR A 97 -2.36 -15.46 -4.79
CA TYR A 97 -2.46 -14.03 -5.05
C TYR A 97 -3.44 -13.36 -4.09
N TYR A 98 -3.02 -12.20 -3.60
CA TYR A 98 -3.79 -11.38 -2.66
C TYR A 98 -3.78 -9.91 -3.08
N ASN A 99 -4.95 -9.29 -3.11
CA ASN A 99 -5.10 -7.87 -3.35
C ASN A 99 -5.43 -7.18 -2.02
N VAL A 100 -4.61 -6.19 -1.65
CA VAL A 100 -4.91 -5.30 -0.51
C VAL A 100 -5.40 -3.99 -1.07
N THR A 101 -6.63 -3.63 -0.72
CA THR A 101 -7.28 -2.40 -1.18
C THR A 101 -7.29 -1.39 -0.04
N ILE A 102 -6.78 -0.20 -0.29
CA ILE A 102 -6.79 0.91 0.68
C ILE A 102 -7.51 2.08 0.05
N VAL A 103 -8.59 2.53 0.68
CA VAL A 103 -9.44 3.61 0.17
C VAL A 103 -9.37 4.80 1.12
N ALA A 104 -8.99 5.97 0.60
CA ALA A 104 -8.95 7.23 1.33
C ALA A 104 -9.09 8.41 0.36
N LYS A 105 -9.49 9.58 0.88
CA LYS A 105 -9.57 10.82 0.07
C LYS A 105 -8.20 11.28 -0.44
N SER A 106 -7.16 11.04 0.34
CA SER A 106 -5.79 11.46 0.02
C SER A 106 -4.80 10.60 0.80
N PHE A 107 -3.54 10.61 0.38
CA PHE A 107 -2.43 9.91 1.04
C PHE A 107 -1.21 10.83 1.13
N VAL A 108 -0.43 10.71 2.19
CA VAL A 108 0.91 11.32 2.26
C VAL A 108 1.94 10.49 1.49
N ARG A 109 3.11 11.08 1.21
CA ARG A 109 4.16 10.41 0.44
C ARG A 109 4.61 9.10 1.09
N GLU A 110 4.63 8.03 0.29
CA GLU A 110 4.94 6.65 0.68
C GLU A 110 4.01 6.01 1.73
N GLN A 111 2.90 6.66 2.11
CA GLN A 111 1.99 6.17 3.16
C GLN A 111 1.57 4.71 2.94
N ILE A 112 1.02 4.42 1.75
CA ILE A 112 0.52 3.08 1.40
C ILE A 112 1.62 2.03 1.50
N ARG A 113 2.82 2.32 0.97
CA ARG A 113 3.94 1.37 0.97
C ARG A 113 4.48 1.12 2.39
N ARG A 114 4.42 2.11 3.26
CA ARG A 114 4.82 1.97 4.68
C ARG A 114 3.76 1.19 5.47
N MET A 115 2.48 1.49 5.26
CA MET A 115 1.37 0.69 5.81
C MET A 115 1.48 -0.77 5.40
N MET A 116 1.66 -1.03 4.10
CA MET A 116 1.80 -2.39 3.55
C MET A 116 2.96 -3.15 4.19
N SER A 117 4.08 -2.49 4.46
CA SER A 117 5.20 -3.16 5.13
C SER A 117 4.86 -3.56 6.56
N CYS A 118 4.13 -2.73 7.31
CA CYS A 118 3.68 -3.10 8.66
C CYS A 118 2.71 -4.29 8.60
N LEU A 119 1.73 -4.26 7.68
CA LEU A 119 0.77 -5.35 7.51
C LEU A 119 1.48 -6.67 7.16
N VAL A 120 2.43 -6.64 6.22
CA VAL A 120 3.18 -7.83 5.81
C VAL A 120 4.13 -8.31 6.92
N ASN A 121 4.87 -7.43 7.59
CA ASN A 121 5.75 -7.87 8.69
C ASN A 121 4.94 -8.44 9.86
N TYR A 122 3.78 -7.87 10.18
CA TYR A 122 2.88 -8.42 11.20
C TYR A 122 2.31 -9.79 10.77
N SER A 123 1.99 -9.98 9.49
CA SER A 123 1.46 -11.25 9.01
C SER A 123 2.46 -12.42 9.10
N TYR A 124 3.76 -12.12 9.15
CA TYR A 124 4.85 -13.05 9.38
C TYR A 124 5.39 -13.07 10.83
N ASP A 125 4.70 -12.42 11.78
CA ASP A 125 5.16 -12.31 13.18
C ASP A 125 6.54 -11.64 13.35
N ARG A 126 6.96 -10.82 12.39
CA ARG A 126 8.25 -10.10 12.45
C ARG A 126 8.17 -8.83 13.28
N ILE A 127 6.97 -8.26 13.41
CA ILE A 127 6.68 -7.16 14.32
C ILE A 127 5.39 -7.47 15.07
N PRO A 128 5.25 -7.07 16.34
CA PRO A 128 4.00 -7.21 17.07
C PRO A 128 2.98 -6.15 16.64
N LEU A 129 1.69 -6.42 16.88
CA LEU A 129 0.59 -5.48 16.60
C LEU A 129 0.80 -4.14 17.33
N THR A 130 1.35 -4.19 18.55
CA THR A 130 1.66 -3.03 19.37
C THR A 130 2.64 -2.06 18.72
N THR A 131 3.50 -2.53 17.81
CA THR A 131 4.37 -1.65 17.02
C THR A 131 3.55 -0.79 16.06
N ILE A 132 2.49 -1.33 15.45
CA ILE A 132 1.61 -0.59 14.55
C ILE A 132 0.81 0.46 15.34
N GLU A 133 0.25 0.06 16.48
CA GLU A 133 -0.47 0.96 17.39
C GLU A 133 0.43 2.09 17.89
N TRP A 134 1.68 1.77 18.24
CA TRP A 134 2.67 2.76 18.67
C TRP A 134 3.01 3.75 17.54
N LEU A 135 3.18 3.27 16.30
CA LEU A 135 3.44 4.14 15.14
C LEU A 135 2.28 5.09 14.85
N LEU A 136 1.03 4.65 15.03
CA LEU A 136 -0.16 5.50 14.90
C LEU A 136 -0.25 6.53 16.04
N SER A 137 0.11 6.12 17.26
CA SER A 137 0.05 6.97 18.46
C SER A 137 1.21 7.97 18.55
N ASN A 138 2.33 7.72 17.86
CA ASN A 138 3.54 8.54 17.91
C ASN A 138 3.91 9.00 16.49
N PRO A 139 3.19 9.98 15.89
CA PRO A 139 3.26 10.28 14.46
C PRO A 139 4.49 11.11 14.05
N ILE A 140 5.70 10.58 14.26
CA ILE A 140 6.96 11.22 13.88
C ILE A 140 7.49 10.56 12.60
N SER A 141 7.85 11.38 11.61
CA SER A 141 8.24 10.91 10.27
C SER A 141 9.54 10.09 10.22
N SER A 142 10.39 10.17 11.24
CA SER A 142 11.60 9.34 11.34
C SER A 142 11.32 7.96 11.93
N ASN A 143 10.29 7.80 12.77
CA ASN A 143 10.05 6.57 13.54
C ASN A 143 10.09 5.29 12.71
N PHE A 144 9.44 5.29 11.55
CA PHE A 144 9.40 4.11 10.68
C PHE A 144 10.80 3.71 10.18
N PHE A 145 11.65 4.70 9.89
CA PHE A 145 13.04 4.47 9.53
C PHE A 145 13.89 4.08 10.75
N ASP A 146 13.68 4.73 11.88
CA ASP A 146 14.42 4.49 13.13
C ASP A 146 14.18 3.06 13.67
N LEU A 147 12.99 2.50 13.45
CA LEU A 147 12.66 1.11 13.74
C LEU A 147 13.21 0.10 12.72
N GLY A 148 13.89 0.56 11.66
CA GLY A 148 14.47 -0.31 10.64
C GLY A 148 13.43 -1.09 9.81
N ILE A 149 12.17 -0.66 9.78
CA ILE A 149 11.13 -1.33 9.01
C ILE A 149 11.37 -1.04 7.53
N PRO A 150 11.52 -2.07 6.66
CA PRO A 150 11.73 -1.84 5.23
C PRO A 150 10.48 -1.22 4.60
N VAL A 151 10.62 -0.42 3.55
CA VAL A 151 9.45 0.09 2.81
C VAL A 151 9.01 -0.98 1.81
N ALA A 152 7.70 -1.23 1.69
CA ALA A 152 7.20 -2.17 0.68
C ALA A 152 7.66 -1.74 -0.72
N PRO A 153 8.00 -2.66 -1.63
CA PRO A 153 8.44 -2.32 -2.98
C PRO A 153 7.34 -1.63 -3.80
N PRO A 154 7.68 -0.77 -4.79
CA PRO A 154 6.68 0.00 -5.54
C PRO A 154 5.93 -0.81 -6.60
N GLN A 155 6.54 -1.85 -7.17
CA GLN A 155 6.01 -2.57 -8.35
C GLN A 155 4.65 -3.25 -8.14
N GLY A 156 4.21 -3.45 -6.90
CA GLY A 156 2.90 -4.05 -6.59
C GLY A 156 1.82 -3.03 -6.24
N LEU A 157 2.08 -1.73 -6.41
CA LEU A 157 1.15 -0.66 -6.05
C LEU A 157 0.50 -0.07 -7.30
N PHE A 158 -0.83 -0.14 -7.35
CA PHE A 158 -1.62 0.39 -8.46
C PHE A 158 -2.68 1.36 -7.94
N LEU A 159 -2.92 2.43 -8.71
CA LEU A 159 -4.11 3.25 -8.56
C LEU A 159 -5.23 2.56 -9.37
N THR A 160 -6.21 2.01 -8.68
CA THR A 160 -7.27 1.20 -9.30
C THR A 160 -8.52 2.01 -9.65
N ASP A 161 -8.93 2.91 -8.76
CA ASP A 161 -10.18 3.68 -8.91
C ASP A 161 -10.06 5.07 -8.29
N VAL A 162 -10.80 6.02 -8.86
CA VAL A 162 -10.94 7.40 -8.37
C VAL A 162 -12.41 7.79 -8.46
N VAL A 163 -13.04 7.91 -7.30
CA VAL A 163 -14.47 8.25 -7.21
C VAL A 163 -14.64 9.77 -7.18
N TYR A 164 -15.47 10.28 -8.09
CA TYR A 164 -15.88 11.68 -8.15
C TYR A 164 -17.32 11.82 -7.67
N ASP A 165 -17.66 12.99 -7.13
CA ASP A 165 -19.06 13.32 -6.84
C ASP A 165 -19.83 13.41 -8.17
N PRO A 166 -20.97 12.73 -8.34
CA PRO A 166 -21.77 12.80 -9.57
C PRO A 166 -22.07 14.24 -10.02
N ARG A 167 -22.21 15.17 -9.06
CA ARG A 167 -22.48 16.59 -9.34
C ARG A 167 -21.33 17.26 -10.08
N MET A 168 -20.10 16.76 -9.99
CA MET A 168 -18.95 17.28 -10.72
C MET A 168 -19.02 16.97 -12.22
N PHE A 169 -19.82 16.00 -12.65
CA PHE A 169 -20.06 15.74 -14.08
C PHE A 169 -21.14 16.66 -14.65
N THR A 170 -22.13 17.04 -13.83
CA THR A 170 -23.20 17.97 -14.23
C THR A 170 -22.80 19.44 -14.09
N ASN A 171 -22.04 19.77 -13.05
CA ASN A 171 -21.52 21.11 -12.73
C ASN A 171 -20.02 21.00 -12.39
N PRO A 172 -19.13 20.79 -13.38
CA PRO A 172 -17.70 20.75 -13.11
C PRO A 172 -17.21 22.12 -12.63
N GLU A 173 -16.37 22.11 -11.58
CA GLU A 173 -15.62 23.28 -11.12
C GLU A 173 -14.11 22.99 -11.21
N PRO A 174 -13.33 23.76 -12.00
CA PRO A 174 -13.78 24.81 -12.92
C PRO A 174 -14.54 24.25 -14.13
N TYR A 175 -15.56 24.97 -14.59
CA TYR A 175 -16.26 24.67 -15.83
C TYR A 175 -15.39 25.17 -16.99
N PHE A 176 -14.81 24.26 -17.77
CA PHE A 176 -13.98 24.62 -18.92
C PHE A 176 -14.86 24.66 -20.17
N LEU A 177 -15.10 25.87 -20.70
CA LEU A 177 -15.73 26.07 -22.00
C LEU A 177 -14.64 26.04 -23.08
N HIS A 178 -14.75 25.13 -24.03
CA HIS A 178 -13.95 25.18 -25.24
C HIS A 178 -14.50 26.26 -26.18
N SER A 179 -13.63 26.79 -27.05
CA SER A 179 -14.01 27.82 -28.02
C SER A 179 -15.06 27.33 -29.04
N TRP A 180 -15.23 26.03 -29.20
CA TRP A 180 -16.21 25.40 -30.10
C TRP A 180 -17.52 24.99 -29.40
N ASP A 181 -17.68 25.25 -28.10
CA ASP A 181 -18.95 25.00 -27.39
C ASP A 181 -19.99 26.11 -27.62
N TYR A 182 -19.66 27.10 -28.47
CA TYR A 182 -20.47 28.28 -28.80
C TYR A 182 -21.15 28.21 -30.18
N ASP A 183 -21.12 27.06 -30.86
CA ASP A 183 -21.77 26.84 -32.17
C ASP A 183 -23.24 26.38 -32.03
#